data_AF-A0A645I5Z4-F1
#
_entry.id   AF-A0A645I5Z4-F1
#
_cell.length_a   1.000
_cell.length_b   1.000
_cell.length_c   1.000
_cell.angle_alpha   90.00
_cell.angle_beta   90.00
_cell.angle_gamma   90.00
#
_symmetry.space_group_name_H-M   'P 1'
#
loop_
_entity.id
_entity.type
_entity.pdbx_description
1 polymer ?
#
loop_
_entity_poly.entity_id
_entity_poly.type
_entity_poly.pdbx_seq_one_letter_code
_entity_poly.pdbx_strand_id
1 'polypeptide(L)'
;MPGLLDAILASQNANHNVNAVLVQIASGAEPEHVASEIRRWKHLQAFTRAQMEEILVSKLIATSAKQIGMFLVILAIVSAAIVAFIIYTMTLGKIREIAVLKLIGTRNRTIAGMILQQAMGLGLIGFMVGKTAATVWAPFFPKFVLLEPGDAARGFIVVMVICALASTLAIRVALRVDPATAIGG
;
A
#
# COMPACT_ATOMS: atom_id res chain seq x y z
N MET A 1 41.02 34.22 11.30
CA MET A 1 41.79 33.90 10.08
C MET A 1 40.86 34.03 8.87
N PRO A 2 40.83 35.19 8.19
CA PRO A 2 40.06 35.37 6.96
C PRO A 2 40.76 34.61 5.82
N GLY A 3 40.01 33.86 5.01
CA GLY A 3 40.54 33.08 3.88
C GLY A 3 40.43 31.56 3.99
N LEU A 4 40.07 31.01 5.16
CA LEU A 4 39.82 29.56 5.31
C LEU A 4 38.57 29.12 4.52
N LEU A 5 37.52 29.95 4.51
CA LEU A 5 36.29 29.70 3.75
C LEU A 5 36.53 29.68 2.24
N ASP A 6 37.35 30.61 1.71
CA ASP A 6 37.69 30.65 0.29
C ASP A 6 38.56 29.46 -0.12
N ALA A 7 39.49 29.02 0.73
CA ALA A 7 40.30 27.83 0.48
C ALA A 7 39.48 26.54 0.48
N ILE A 8 38.45 26.44 1.33
CA ILE A 8 37.53 25.30 1.37
C ILE A 8 36.59 25.29 0.15
N LEU A 9 36.10 26.46 -0.26
CA LEU A 9 35.29 26.62 -1.48
C LEU A 9 36.09 26.31 -2.75
N ALA A 10 37.35 26.73 -2.83
CA ALA A 10 38.24 26.40 -3.93
C ALA A 10 38.56 24.89 -3.98
N SER A 11 38.72 24.24 -2.83
CA SER A 11 38.94 22.79 -2.72
C SER A 11 37.69 21.97 -3.07
N GLN A 12 36.48 22.41 -2.67
CA GLN A 12 35.22 21.76 -3.10
C GLN A 12 34.96 21.93 -4.60
N ASN A 13 35.36 23.05 -5.21
CA ASN A 13 35.26 23.28 -6.66
C ASN A 13 36.43 22.67 -7.45
N ALA A 14 37.53 22.26 -6.80
CA ALA A 14 38.63 21.52 -7.42
C ALA A 14 38.30 20.03 -7.64
N ASN A 15 37.02 19.67 -7.65
CA ASN A 15 36.58 18.35 -8.06
C ASN A 15 36.65 18.29 -9.59
N HIS A 16 37.82 17.94 -10.13
CA HIS A 16 38.08 17.83 -11.57
C HIS A 16 37.29 16.70 -12.27
N ASN A 17 36.38 16.04 -11.54
CA ASN A 17 35.51 14.99 -12.04
C ASN A 17 34.17 15.59 -12.48
N VAL A 18 34.00 15.73 -13.80
CA VAL A 18 32.72 16.09 -14.41
C VAL A 18 31.80 14.86 -14.39
N ASN A 19 30.81 14.84 -13.49
CA ASN A 19 29.92 13.69 -13.31
C ASN A 19 28.80 13.61 -14.38
N ALA A 20 28.43 14.74 -14.98
CA ALA A 20 27.46 14.81 -16.08
C ALA A 20 27.64 16.10 -16.89
N VAL A 21 27.43 16.01 -18.22
CA VAL A 21 27.41 17.16 -19.13
C VAL A 21 26.04 17.20 -19.81
N LEU A 22 25.33 18.32 -19.67
CA LEU A 22 24.06 18.54 -20.36
C LEU A 22 24.34 19.16 -21.73
N VAL A 23 23.82 18.53 -22.79
CA VAL A 23 23.98 19.01 -24.17
C VAL A 23 22.61 19.33 -24.73
N GLN A 24 22.45 20.53 -25.28
CA GLN A 24 21.24 20.95 -25.99
C GLN A 24 21.47 20.77 -27.50
N ILE A 25 20.62 19.96 -28.13
CA ILE A 25 20.69 19.71 -29.58
C ILE A 25 20.01 20.85 -30.37
N ALA A 26 20.50 21.12 -31.58
CA ALA A 26 19.91 22.08 -32.50
C ALA A 26 18.53 21.61 -33.01
N SER A 27 17.63 22.55 -33.31
CA SER A 27 16.28 22.26 -33.81
C SER A 27 16.33 21.50 -35.14
N GLY A 28 15.84 20.24 -35.15
CA GLY A 28 15.81 19.36 -36.31
C GLY A 28 16.81 18.18 -36.28
N ALA A 29 17.68 18.11 -35.27
CA ALA A 29 18.56 16.96 -35.08
C ALA A 29 17.86 15.81 -34.32
N GLU A 30 18.08 14.56 -34.74
CA GLU A 30 17.52 13.39 -34.06
C GLU A 30 18.34 13.05 -32.79
N PRO A 31 17.72 13.03 -31.59
CA PRO A 31 18.44 12.82 -30.32
C PRO A 31 19.17 11.48 -30.25
N GLU A 32 18.61 10.43 -30.84
CA GLU A 32 19.16 9.07 -30.85
C GLU A 32 20.48 9.01 -31.62
N HIS A 33 20.54 9.69 -32.78
CA HIS A 33 21.69 9.72 -33.67
C HIS A 33 22.87 10.45 -33.02
N VAL A 34 22.60 11.60 -32.37
CA VAL A 34 23.60 12.36 -31.63
C VAL A 34 24.11 11.58 -30.42
N ALA A 35 23.23 10.88 -29.69
CA ALA A 35 23.63 10.05 -28.57
C ALA A 35 24.50 8.85 -29.01
N SER A 36 24.21 8.23 -30.16
CA SER A 36 25.02 7.12 -30.69
C SER A 36 26.42 7.54 -31.13
N GLU A 37 26.56 8.72 -31.73
CA GLU A 37 27.87 9.25 -32.12
C GLU A 37 28.71 9.62 -30.89
N ILE A 38 28.09 10.20 -29.85
CA ILE A 38 28.76 10.51 -28.58
C ILE A 38 29.20 9.23 -27.84
N ARG A 39 28.39 8.16 -27.86
CA ARG A 39 28.77 6.85 -27.27
C ARG A 39 30.00 6.23 -27.93
N ARG A 40 30.20 6.52 -29.23
CA ARG A 40 31.32 5.98 -30.01
C ARG A 40 32.64 6.64 -29.65
N TRP A 41 32.62 7.87 -29.12
CA TRP A 41 33.81 8.58 -28.69
C TRP A 41 34.10 8.32 -27.20
N LYS A 42 35.25 7.72 -26.92
CA LYS A 42 35.93 7.72 -25.61
C LYS A 42 35.16 7.15 -24.40
N HIS A 43 34.35 6.11 -24.57
CA HIS A 43 33.71 5.37 -23.46
C HIS A 43 32.74 6.18 -22.59
N LEU A 44 32.16 7.26 -23.12
CA LEU A 44 31.17 8.07 -22.41
C LEU A 44 29.77 7.46 -22.55
N GLN A 45 29.04 7.34 -21.44
CA GLN A 45 27.65 6.91 -21.44
C GLN A 45 26.72 8.11 -21.69
N ALA A 46 26.25 8.28 -22.93
CA ALA A 46 25.24 9.28 -23.26
C ALA A 46 23.83 8.68 -23.16
N PHE A 47 22.94 9.34 -22.42
CA PHE A 47 21.53 9.00 -22.31
C PHE A 47 20.69 10.14 -22.89
N THR A 48 19.74 9.81 -23.75
CA THR A 48 18.75 10.79 -24.22
C THR A 48 17.80 11.17 -23.07
N ARG A 49 17.07 12.29 -23.17
CA ARG A 49 16.06 12.67 -22.17
C ARG A 49 15.06 11.53 -21.90
N ALA A 50 14.61 10.86 -22.95
CA ALA A 50 13.70 9.72 -22.86
C ALA A 50 14.31 8.53 -22.09
N GLN A 51 15.58 8.22 -22.31
CA GLN A 51 16.28 7.14 -21.59
C GLN A 51 16.61 7.51 -20.13
N MET A 52 16.91 8.78 -19.86
CA MET A 52 17.15 9.28 -18.50
C MET A 52 15.87 9.20 -17.66
N GLU A 53 14.73 9.53 -18.25
CA GLU A 53 13.39 9.39 -17.66
C GLU A 53 13.08 7.92 -17.37
N GLU A 54 13.35 7.01 -18.32
CA GLU A 54 13.16 5.57 -18.13
C GLU A 54 14.03 4.99 -17.01
N ILE A 55 15.30 5.38 -16.89
CA ILE A 55 16.22 4.87 -15.86
C ILE A 55 15.88 5.41 -14.46
N LEU A 56 15.53 6.69 -14.32
CA LEU A 56 15.12 7.26 -13.04
C LEU A 56 13.76 6.73 -12.55
N VAL A 57 12.82 6.50 -13.47
CA VAL A 57 11.49 5.93 -13.17
C VAL A 57 11.57 4.43 -12.86
N SER A 58 12.40 3.68 -13.60
CA SER A 58 12.45 2.21 -13.47
C SER A 58 13.33 1.69 -12.33
N LYS A 59 14.46 2.33 -11.97
CA LYS A 59 15.41 1.74 -10.99
C LYS A 59 15.22 2.19 -9.55
N LEU A 60 14.96 3.47 -9.30
CA LEU A 60 14.91 4.01 -7.92
C LEU A 60 13.49 4.09 -7.35
N ILE A 61 12.50 4.40 -8.20
CA ILE A 61 11.09 4.43 -7.78
C ILE A 61 10.53 3.01 -7.72
N ALA A 62 10.76 2.16 -8.72
CA ALA A 62 10.15 0.83 -8.75
C ALA A 62 10.64 -0.08 -7.61
N THR A 63 11.94 -0.07 -7.28
CA THR A 63 12.48 -0.95 -6.21
C THR A 63 11.96 -0.54 -4.83
N SER A 64 12.01 0.76 -4.51
CA SER A 64 11.52 1.31 -3.24
C SER A 64 9.99 1.19 -3.12
N ALA A 65 9.26 1.47 -4.20
CA ALA A 65 7.80 1.32 -4.24
C ALA A 65 7.39 -0.16 -4.13
N LYS A 66 8.13 -1.08 -4.75
CA LYS A 66 7.89 -2.53 -4.62
C LYS A 66 8.12 -3.02 -3.20
N GLN A 67 9.12 -2.48 -2.49
CA GLN A 67 9.35 -2.81 -1.09
C GLN A 67 8.21 -2.33 -0.18
N ILE A 68 7.77 -1.07 -0.34
CA ILE A 68 6.61 -0.54 0.40
C ILE A 68 5.34 -1.35 0.07
N GLY A 69 5.14 -1.69 -1.21
CA GLY A 69 4.04 -2.54 -1.66
C GLY A 69 4.07 -3.92 -1.02
N MET A 70 5.24 -4.53 -0.88
CA MET A 70 5.38 -5.83 -0.20
C MET A 70 5.00 -5.76 1.28
N PHE A 71 5.43 -4.71 1.99
CA PHE A 71 5.00 -4.48 3.38
C PHE A 71 3.49 -4.28 3.48
N LEU A 72 2.89 -3.50 2.57
CA LEU A 72 1.45 -3.30 2.51
C LEU A 72 0.70 -4.64 2.37
N VAL A 73 1.15 -5.52 1.47
CA VAL A 73 0.53 -6.84 1.28
C VAL A 73 0.63 -7.69 2.55
N ILE A 74 1.81 -7.75 3.18
CA ILE A 74 2.01 -8.51 4.41
C ILE A 74 1.12 -7.97 5.54
N LEU A 75 1.12 -6.65 5.74
CA LEU A 75 0.28 -5.99 6.74
C LEU A 75 -1.21 -6.24 6.46
N ALA A 76 -1.64 -6.18 5.21
CA ALA A 76 -3.01 -6.47 4.84
C ALA A 76 -3.42 -7.91 5.18
N ILE A 77 -2.55 -8.90 4.92
CA ILE A 77 -2.80 -10.30 5.28
C ILE A 77 -2.89 -10.47 6.80
N VAL A 78 -1.95 -9.89 7.55
CA VAL A 78 -1.94 -9.96 9.02
C VAL A 78 -3.19 -9.28 9.60
N SER A 79 -3.56 -8.10 9.11
CA SER A 79 -4.78 -7.41 9.50
C SER A 79 -6.03 -8.24 9.18
N ALA A 80 -6.08 -8.89 8.01
CA ALA A 80 -7.18 -9.79 7.66
C ALA A 80 -7.31 -10.95 8.65
N ALA A 81 -6.18 -11.55 9.06
CA ALA A 81 -6.16 -12.63 10.04
C ALA A 81 -6.65 -12.16 11.42
N ILE A 82 -6.22 -10.97 11.87
CA ILE A 82 -6.68 -10.37 13.14
C ILE A 82 -8.19 -10.12 13.09
N VAL A 83 -8.70 -9.52 12.01
CA VAL A 83 -10.14 -9.27 11.85
C VAL A 83 -10.93 -10.59 11.84
N ALA A 84 -10.46 -11.60 11.11
CA ALA A 84 -11.08 -12.93 11.11
C ALA A 84 -11.13 -13.55 12.52
N PHE A 85 -10.03 -13.43 13.27
CA PHE A 85 -9.92 -13.92 14.64
C PHE A 85 -10.85 -13.17 15.61
N ILE A 86 -10.96 -11.85 15.48
CA ILE A 86 -11.90 -11.03 16.28
C ILE A 86 -13.34 -11.47 16.01
N ILE A 87 -13.73 -11.58 14.74
CA ILE A 87 -15.08 -12.02 14.37
C ILE A 87 -15.34 -13.44 14.90
N TYR A 88 -14.36 -14.33 14.80
CA TYR A 88 -14.45 -15.69 15.32
C TYR A 88 -14.69 -15.72 16.82
N THR A 89 -13.87 -15.02 17.59
CA THR A 89 -14.00 -14.99 19.06
C THR A 89 -15.31 -14.33 19.50
N MET A 90 -15.73 -13.24 18.86
CA MET A 90 -17.04 -12.61 19.12
C MET A 90 -18.21 -13.53 18.80
N THR A 91 -18.13 -14.31 17.72
CA THR A 91 -19.20 -15.22 17.31
C THR A 91 -19.31 -16.42 18.25
N LEU A 92 -18.17 -16.99 18.68
CA LEU A 92 -18.15 -18.06 19.68
C LEU A 92 -18.68 -17.61 21.03
N GLY A 93 -18.39 -16.38 21.47
CA GLY A 93 -18.94 -15.84 22.71
C GLY A 93 -20.47 -15.82 22.73
N LYS A 94 -21.11 -15.75 21.55
CA LYS A 94 -22.58 -15.70 21.38
C LYS A 94 -23.19 -17.01 20.88
N ILE A 95 -22.46 -18.12 20.95
CA ILE A 95 -22.89 -19.41 20.38
C ILE A 95 -24.24 -19.89 20.95
N ARG A 96 -24.50 -19.65 22.24
CA ARG A 96 -25.76 -19.99 22.92
C ARG A 96 -26.92 -19.13 22.41
N GLU A 97 -26.71 -17.82 22.25
CA GLU A 97 -27.70 -16.91 21.67
C GLU A 97 -28.06 -17.34 20.23
N ILE A 98 -27.05 -17.70 19.43
CA ILE A 98 -27.23 -18.18 18.06
C ILE A 98 -28.00 -19.51 18.03
N ALA A 99 -27.71 -20.42 18.96
CA ALA A 99 -28.42 -21.70 19.07
C ALA A 99 -29.91 -21.50 19.42
N VAL A 100 -30.21 -20.57 20.34
CA VAL A 100 -31.59 -20.18 20.67
C VAL A 100 -32.29 -19.53 19.47
N LEU A 101 -31.62 -18.63 18.74
CA LEU A 101 -32.19 -18.03 17.52
C LEU A 101 -32.50 -19.09 16.44
N LYS A 102 -31.61 -20.09 16.27
CA LYS A 102 -31.84 -21.22 15.36
C LYS A 102 -33.05 -22.05 15.80
N LEU A 103 -33.22 -22.29 17.10
CA LEU A 103 -34.36 -23.02 17.66
C LEU A 103 -35.70 -22.31 17.44
N ILE A 104 -35.72 -20.98 17.51
CA ILE A 104 -36.92 -20.17 17.23
C ILE A 104 -37.23 -20.15 15.71
N GLY A 105 -36.36 -20.71 14.86
CA GLY A 105 -36.59 -20.88 13.43
C GLY A 105 -35.84 -19.88 12.54
N THR A 106 -34.84 -19.17 13.08
CA THR A 106 -34.05 -18.22 12.29
C THR A 106 -33.22 -18.94 11.24
N ARG A 107 -33.33 -18.48 9.99
CA ARG A 107 -32.62 -19.07 8.86
C ARG A 107 -31.11 -18.78 8.97
N ASN A 108 -30.27 -19.76 8.61
CA ASN A 108 -28.80 -19.63 8.59
C ASN A 108 -28.31 -18.40 7.79
N ARG A 109 -29.05 -17.97 6.75
CA ARG A 109 -28.72 -16.78 5.96
C ARG A 109 -28.88 -15.48 6.74
N THR A 110 -29.83 -15.40 7.68
CA THR A 110 -30.03 -14.23 8.53
C THR A 110 -28.89 -14.09 9.52
N ILE A 111 -28.44 -15.20 10.13
CA ILE A 111 -27.27 -15.23 11.03
C ILE A 111 -26.01 -14.82 10.27
N ALA A 112 -25.82 -15.37 9.06
CA ALA A 112 -24.73 -14.95 8.18
C ALA A 112 -24.78 -13.44 7.86
N GLY A 113 -25.97 -12.90 7.61
CA GLY A 113 -26.18 -11.47 7.37
C GLY A 113 -25.81 -10.59 8.57
N MET A 114 -26.18 -11.00 9.79
CA MET A 114 -25.82 -10.27 11.01
C MET A 114 -24.30 -10.25 11.24
N ILE A 115 -23.62 -11.38 11.03
CA ILE A 115 -22.15 -11.47 11.16
C ILE A 115 -21.47 -10.64 10.07
N LEU A 116 -21.97 -10.70 8.82
CA LEU A 116 -21.45 -9.91 7.71
C LEU A 116 -21.58 -8.40 8.00
N GLN A 117 -22.72 -7.95 8.53
CA GLN A 117 -22.91 -6.56 8.91
C GLN A 117 -21.96 -6.10 10.02
N GLN A 118 -21.69 -6.95 11.02
CA GLN A 118 -20.68 -6.64 12.05
C GLN A 118 -19.28 -6.51 11.45
N ALA A 119 -18.90 -7.42 10.56
CA ALA A 119 -17.60 -7.39 9.89
C ALA A 119 -17.45 -6.14 9.00
N MET A 120 -18.49 -5.80 8.24
CA MET A 120 -18.54 -4.59 7.42
C MET A 120 -18.47 -3.31 8.26
N GLY A 121 -19.19 -3.26 9.39
CA GLY A 121 -19.14 -2.13 10.31
C GLY A 121 -17.75 -1.94 10.92
N LEU A 122 -17.10 -3.03 11.32
CA LEU A 122 -15.73 -3.00 11.85
C LEU A 122 -14.72 -2.54 10.78
N GLY A 123 -14.89 -3.00 9.53
CA GLY A 123 -14.11 -2.54 8.38
C GLY A 123 -14.31 -1.06 8.06
N LEU A 124 -15.54 -0.57 8.10
CA LEU A 124 -15.87 0.85 7.89
C LEU A 124 -15.20 1.73 8.95
N ILE A 125 -15.30 1.36 10.23
CA ILE A 125 -14.68 2.09 11.34
C ILE A 125 -13.16 2.08 11.18
N GLY A 126 -12.57 0.92 10.89
CA GLY A 126 -11.13 0.80 10.66
C GLY A 126 -10.65 1.68 9.50
N PHE A 127 -11.40 1.73 8.40
CA PHE A 127 -11.07 2.60 7.27
C PHE A 127 -11.19 4.08 7.62
N MET A 128 -12.24 4.49 8.35
CA MET A 128 -12.41 5.89 8.74
C MET A 128 -11.27 6.36 9.63
N VAL A 129 -10.89 5.55 10.64
CA VAL A 129 -9.75 5.82 11.52
C VAL A 129 -8.43 5.83 10.75
N GLY A 130 -8.24 4.88 9.83
CA GLY A 130 -7.05 4.83 8.98
C GLY A 130 -6.93 6.04 8.06
N LYS A 131 -8.03 6.47 7.44
CA LYS A 131 -8.09 7.65 6.58
C LYS A 131 -7.79 8.92 7.37
N THR A 132 -8.40 9.12 8.54
CA THR A 132 -8.12 10.31 9.37
C THR A 132 -6.67 10.32 9.84
N ALA A 133 -6.14 9.19 10.33
CA ALA A 133 -4.74 9.07 10.70
C ALA A 133 -3.80 9.39 9.53
N ALA A 134 -4.08 8.88 8.34
CA ALA A 134 -3.30 9.16 7.13
C ALA A 134 -3.35 10.65 6.76
N THR A 135 -4.51 11.30 6.85
CA THR A 135 -4.63 12.74 6.56
C THR A 135 -3.91 13.61 7.60
N VAL A 136 -3.91 13.22 8.87
CA VAL A 136 -3.20 13.94 9.94
C VAL A 136 -1.68 13.79 9.80
N TRP A 137 -1.20 12.63 9.31
CA TRP A 137 0.22 12.38 9.10
C TRP A 137 0.75 12.92 7.76
N ALA A 138 -0.13 13.15 6.78
CA ALA A 138 0.24 13.68 5.46
C ALA A 138 1.19 14.90 5.49
N PRO A 139 0.98 15.96 6.30
CA PRO A 139 1.86 17.13 6.33
C PRO A 139 3.25 16.89 6.94
N PHE A 140 3.43 15.82 7.73
CA PHE A 140 4.72 15.48 8.34
C PHE A 140 5.59 14.60 7.42
N PHE A 141 5.04 14.17 6.28
CA PHE A 141 5.78 13.33 5.34
C PHE A 141 6.62 14.21 4.40
N PRO A 142 7.95 14.01 4.31
CA PRO A 142 8.87 14.84 3.53
C PRO A 142 8.70 14.71 2.00
N LYS A 143 7.81 13.81 1.54
CA LYS A 143 7.51 13.55 0.13
C LYS A 143 6.02 13.79 -0.08
N PHE A 144 5.66 14.75 -0.93
CA PHE A 144 4.27 15.00 -1.35
C PHE A 144 3.74 13.79 -2.13
N VAL A 145 3.24 12.79 -1.41
CA VAL A 145 2.35 11.79 -2.00
C VAL A 145 1.02 12.51 -2.19
N LEU A 146 0.68 12.83 -3.43
CA LEU A 146 -0.67 13.23 -3.78
C LEU A 146 -1.57 12.03 -3.46
N LEU A 147 -2.19 12.02 -2.28
CA LEU A 147 -3.28 11.08 -1.98
C LEU A 147 -4.45 11.48 -2.88
N GLU A 148 -4.44 10.97 -4.11
CA GLU A 148 -5.55 11.16 -5.01
C GLU A 148 -6.79 10.50 -4.39
N PRO A 149 -7.96 11.15 -4.38
CA PRO A 149 -9.19 10.56 -3.85
C PRO A 149 -9.50 9.16 -4.44
N GLY A 150 -8.97 8.85 -5.64
CA GLY A 150 -9.02 7.53 -6.25
C GLY A 150 -8.36 6.42 -5.43
N ASP A 151 -7.22 6.68 -4.77
CA ASP A 151 -6.53 5.67 -3.96
C ASP A 151 -7.25 5.41 -2.63
N ALA A 152 -7.87 6.45 -2.04
CA ALA A 152 -8.72 6.27 -0.87
C ALA A 152 -9.95 5.41 -1.19
N ALA A 153 -10.59 5.62 -2.36
CA ALA A 153 -11.72 4.81 -2.79
C ALA A 153 -11.33 3.35 -3.07
N ARG A 154 -10.20 3.12 -3.75
CA ARG A 154 -9.65 1.77 -3.96
C ARG A 154 -9.32 1.09 -2.63
N GLY A 155 -8.66 1.79 -1.72
CA GLY A 155 -8.34 1.30 -0.38
C GLY A 155 -9.59 0.89 0.40
N PHE A 156 -10.66 1.70 0.32
CA PHE A 156 -11.94 1.36 0.95
C PHE A 156 -12.52 0.07 0.40
N ILE A 157 -12.58 -0.08 -0.92
CA ILE A 157 -13.10 -1.29 -1.57
C ILE A 157 -12.28 -2.52 -1.16
N VAL A 158 -10.95 -2.41 -1.15
CA VAL A 158 -10.05 -3.50 -0.74
C VAL A 158 -10.32 -3.91 0.71
N VAL A 159 -10.44 -2.96 1.64
CA VAL A 159 -10.76 -3.25 3.05
C VAL A 159 -12.11 -3.95 3.17
N MET A 160 -13.14 -3.47 2.47
CA MET A 160 -14.47 -4.07 2.51
C MET A 160 -14.47 -5.50 1.95
N VAL A 161 -13.73 -5.76 0.87
CA VAL A 161 -13.57 -7.11 0.31
C VAL A 161 -12.84 -8.03 1.30
N ILE A 162 -11.77 -7.56 1.92
CA ILE A 162 -11.02 -8.34 2.93
C ILE A 162 -11.93 -8.69 4.12
N CYS A 163 -12.67 -7.72 4.66
CA CYS A 163 -13.61 -7.95 5.76
C CYS A 163 -14.71 -8.94 5.37
N ALA A 164 -15.26 -8.82 4.16
CA ALA A 164 -16.26 -9.76 3.65
C ALA A 164 -15.68 -11.19 3.55
N LEU A 165 -14.50 -11.36 2.93
CA LEU A 165 -13.84 -12.66 2.80
C LEU A 165 -13.50 -13.27 4.17
N ALA A 166 -12.93 -12.49 5.08
CA ALA A 166 -12.65 -12.91 6.46
C ALA A 166 -13.92 -13.37 7.18
N SER A 167 -15.03 -12.63 7.03
CA SER A 167 -16.31 -13.00 7.63
C SER A 167 -16.87 -14.31 7.09
N THR A 168 -16.65 -14.66 5.81
CA THR A 168 -17.15 -15.93 5.26
C THR A 168 -16.55 -17.15 5.95
N LEU A 169 -15.26 -17.10 6.32
CA LEU A 169 -14.59 -18.14 7.09
C LEU A 169 -15.24 -18.29 8.48
N ALA A 170 -15.47 -17.18 9.17
CA ALA A 170 -16.11 -17.18 10.48
C ALA A 170 -17.57 -17.68 10.43
N ILE A 171 -18.34 -17.23 9.43
CA ILE A 171 -19.72 -17.66 9.19
C ILE A 171 -19.79 -19.17 8.96
N ARG A 172 -18.88 -19.72 8.13
CA ARG A 172 -18.86 -21.17 7.83
C ARG A 172 -18.68 -21.99 9.09
N VAL A 173 -17.85 -21.53 10.03
CA VAL A 173 -17.64 -22.20 11.32
C VAL A 173 -18.86 -22.03 12.22
N ALA A 174 -19.39 -20.82 12.36
CA ALA A 174 -20.56 -20.53 13.20
C ALA A 174 -21.79 -21.36 12.81
N LEU A 175 -22.00 -21.55 11.51
CA LEU A 175 -23.12 -22.33 11.00
C LEU A 175 -22.98 -23.84 11.23
N ARG A 176 -21.74 -24.33 11.34
CA ARG A 176 -21.39 -25.75 11.53
C ARG A 176 -21.50 -26.21 12.98
N VAL A 177 -21.72 -25.28 13.91
CA VAL A 177 -22.00 -25.60 15.31
C VAL A 177 -23.41 -26.18 15.39
N ASP A 178 -23.50 -27.42 15.89
CA ASP A 178 -24.78 -28.08 16.11
C ASP A 178 -25.50 -27.51 17.34
N PRO A 179 -26.77 -27.09 17.21
CA PRO A 179 -27.52 -26.46 18.29
C PRO A 179 -27.78 -27.41 19.46
N ALA A 180 -27.82 -28.73 19.24
CA ALA A 180 -28.03 -29.73 20.28
C ALA A 180 -26.84 -29.84 21.25
N THR A 181 -25.60 -29.70 20.76
CA THR A 181 -24.39 -29.74 21.58
C THR A 181 -24.16 -28.47 22.40
N ALA A 182 -24.73 -27.33 22.01
CA ALA A 182 -24.54 -26.06 22.71
C ALA A 182 -25.52 -25.83 23.89
N ILE A 183 -26.60 -26.62 23.97
CA ILE A 183 -27.65 -26.49 24.97
C ILE A 183 -27.62 -27.65 25.98
N GLY A 184 -27.05 -28.80 25.58
CA GLY A 184 -26.88 -29.98 26.45
C GLY A 184 -25.62 -29.97 27.34
N GLY A 185 -24.99 -28.81 27.55
CA GLY A 185 -23.83 -28.62 28.43
C GLY A 185 -24.04 -27.53 29.45
#